data_AF-A0A315XPD5-F1
#
_entry.id   AF-A0A315XPD5-F1
#
_cell.length_a   1.000
_cell.length_b   1.000
_cell.length_c   1.000
_cell.angle_alpha   90.00
_cell.angle_beta   90.00
_cell.angle_gamma   90.00
#
_symmetry.space_group_name_H-M   'P 1'
#
loop_
_entity.id
_entity.type
_entity.pdbx_description
1 polymer ?
#
loop_
_entity_poly.entity_id
_entity_poly.type
_entity_poly.pdbx_seq_one_letter_code
_entity_poly.pdbx_strand_id
1 'polypeptide(L)'
;MGKVNKLLIISMLVMLVCCVSAVSATDIDSVNDVSDDIAIDEVTDVVDDVAIDDTVEEVADEVIDDSADNYVDEGNLRQSTNSVIITDGNYSACFDTSTGYMFTNHDLTFVGNFSNKTFGNFKINSNIEIDATNAIFNNIGFDFVTSNIVFKGGTFITNPNVTTGSVLTVSSSHINVSDVTINVTAPENKDFYAMALLNANYAEITNNTIYYLDTFANPSNYNYAVKVKGGSKNNMVGNTIIVSVPLKDVNYTDYETKFPTIDFDMVAGVAVESCDSFNFANNNLNATANLRTGDYPTLSALIIVKSDNSNVTGNKIYVRDNVSSVEEANFLYAVDIYRCNNVLIDNNNIDLKSKSGNLTVNGTGAAYGIQLTGPHTGVMISNNNITTINNGPNLGIYSQNSQGQTSITVKNNKINVTGRAGFNNWALVSGMELQDSYATVTGNTIDVTNVAGPYNGYYIFGISYCQPTSGDHKFNITNNTVRAPHSPFAVYLNNVTNSNVSYNVLTAKQSHGNNAVYMTGTGNNKGNNS
;
A
#
# COMPACT_ATOMS: atom_id res chain seq x y z
N MET A 1 47.70 2.54 12.55
CA MET A 1 46.67 2.76 13.59
C MET A 1 46.26 4.22 13.54
N GLY A 2 45.08 4.64 13.12
CA GLY A 2 43.90 3.93 12.63
C GLY A 2 42.86 5.01 12.36
N LYS A 3 42.73 5.40 11.09
CA LYS A 3 41.68 6.30 10.61
C LYS A 3 40.35 5.54 10.66
N VAL A 4 39.70 5.57 11.82
CA VAL A 4 38.30 5.21 12.01
C VAL A 4 37.69 6.34 12.86
N ASN A 5 36.40 6.64 12.65
CA ASN A 5 35.58 7.61 13.41
C ASN A 5 35.48 9.05 12.89
N LYS A 6 35.22 9.23 11.59
CA LYS A 6 34.43 10.41 11.14
C LYS A 6 33.15 10.00 10.39
N LEU A 7 33.15 8.90 9.65
CA LEU A 7 31.95 8.36 8.98
C LEU A 7 30.94 7.75 9.98
N LEU A 8 31.42 7.10 11.04
CA LEU A 8 30.55 6.49 12.06
C LEU A 8 29.76 7.54 12.85
N ILE A 9 30.39 8.70 13.12
CA ILE A 9 29.76 9.82 13.84
C ILE A 9 28.69 10.50 12.98
N ILE A 10 28.87 10.57 11.65
CA ILE A 10 27.87 11.11 10.73
C ILE A 10 26.69 10.14 10.55
N SER A 11 26.92 8.82 10.51
CA SER A 11 25.80 7.85 10.47
C SER A 11 24.98 7.84 11.77
N MET A 12 25.63 8.06 12.92
CA MET A 12 24.92 8.23 14.20
C MET A 12 24.19 9.57 14.29
N LEU A 13 24.70 10.63 13.66
CA LEU A 13 24.01 11.92 13.61
C LEU A 13 22.78 11.90 12.70
N VAL A 14 22.84 11.22 11.55
CA VAL A 14 21.69 11.10 10.63
C VAL A 14 20.59 10.23 11.23
N MET A 15 20.93 9.18 11.99
CA MET A 15 19.94 8.41 12.77
C MET A 15 19.45 9.13 14.03
N LEU A 16 20.22 10.07 14.60
CA LEU A 16 19.75 10.92 15.70
C LEU A 16 18.82 12.05 15.20
N VAL A 17 18.95 12.49 13.94
CA VAL A 17 18.03 13.46 13.33
C VAL A 17 16.67 12.82 12.99
N CYS A 18 16.62 11.50 12.73
CA CYS A 18 15.37 10.75 12.81
C CYS A 18 14.75 10.73 14.23
N CYS A 19 15.49 11.17 15.25
CA CYS A 19 15.07 11.21 16.65
C CYS A 19 15.00 12.62 17.27
N VAL A 20 15.38 13.69 16.55
CA VAL A 20 15.33 15.07 17.08
C VAL A 20 15.15 16.08 15.92
N SER A 21 13.91 16.35 15.52
CA SER A 21 13.57 17.61 14.82
C SER A 21 12.67 18.46 15.71
N ALA A 22 13.35 19.21 16.58
CA ALA A 22 13.01 20.48 17.24
C ALA A 22 11.65 20.67 17.95
N VAL A 23 11.75 20.70 19.28
CA VAL A 23 10.95 21.53 20.20
C VAL A 23 11.20 23.02 19.95
N SER A 24 10.12 23.81 19.89
CA SER A 24 10.00 25.23 20.33
C SER A 24 8.54 25.66 20.08
N ALA A 25 7.73 26.05 21.07
CA ALA A 25 7.99 27.20 21.92
C ALA A 25 7.59 27.00 23.40
N THR A 26 8.41 27.59 24.26
CA THR A 26 8.25 27.78 25.71
C THR A 26 7.39 29.02 26.03
N ASP A 27 6.58 28.88 27.09
CA ASP A 27 6.10 29.85 28.08
C ASP A 27 5.55 31.23 27.64
N ILE A 28 4.24 31.43 27.90
CA ILE A 28 3.76 32.62 28.60
C ILE A 28 3.00 32.16 29.83
N ASP A 29 3.64 32.32 30.98
CA ASP A 29 2.99 32.40 32.28
C ASP A 29 2.37 33.79 32.45
N SER A 30 1.26 33.84 33.20
CA SER A 30 0.61 35.01 33.82
C SER A 30 -0.21 35.99 32.95
N VAL A 31 -1.53 35.77 32.94
CA VAL A 31 -2.47 36.79 33.45
C VAL A 31 -3.49 36.10 34.37
N ASN A 32 -3.56 36.64 35.57
CA ASN A 32 -4.38 36.28 36.72
C ASN A 32 -5.90 36.30 36.47
N ASP A 33 -6.56 35.30 37.07
CA ASP A 33 -7.66 35.44 38.04
C ASP A 33 -9.02 35.94 37.54
N VAL A 34 -10.02 35.04 37.47
CA VAL A 34 -11.32 35.20 38.16
C VAL A 34 -11.92 33.80 38.49
N SER A 35 -11.86 33.46 39.78
CA SER A 35 -12.78 32.70 40.67
C SER A 35 -13.64 31.51 40.21
N ASP A 36 -13.54 30.47 41.04
CA ASP A 36 -14.53 29.45 41.47
C ASP A 36 -16.01 29.74 41.18
N ASP A 37 -16.74 28.72 40.73
CA ASP A 37 -17.75 28.08 41.60
C ASP A 37 -18.26 26.73 41.03
N ILE A 38 -18.28 25.73 41.92
CA ILE A 38 -18.96 24.45 41.77
C ILE A 38 -20.41 24.64 42.22
N ALA A 39 -21.38 24.17 41.43
CA ALA A 39 -22.65 23.71 41.98
C ALA A 39 -23.25 22.61 41.08
N ILE A 40 -23.28 21.41 41.65
CA ILE A 40 -24.19 20.32 41.31
C ILE A 40 -25.55 20.70 41.88
N ASP A 41 -26.63 20.58 41.10
CA ASP A 41 -27.94 20.30 41.69
C ASP A 41 -28.85 19.46 40.76
N GLU A 42 -29.66 18.66 41.44
CA GLU A 42 -30.52 17.55 41.05
C GLU A 42 -31.60 17.90 40.02
N VAL A 43 -32.02 16.90 39.21
CA VAL A 43 -33.46 16.60 39.03
C VAL A 43 -33.68 15.09 38.85
N THR A 44 -34.64 14.64 39.63
CA THR A 44 -35.21 13.33 39.94
C THR A 44 -36.01 12.62 38.84
N ASP A 45 -36.14 11.30 39.05
CA ASP A 45 -37.17 10.34 38.60
C ASP A 45 -38.47 10.90 38.03
N VAL A 46 -38.91 10.31 36.90
CA VAL A 46 -40.27 9.79 36.75
C VAL A 46 -40.23 8.51 35.90
N VAL A 47 -40.59 7.40 36.54
CA VAL A 47 -41.11 6.17 35.95
C VAL A 47 -42.61 6.40 35.73
N ASP A 48 -43.15 6.14 34.53
CA ASP A 48 -44.47 5.50 34.45
C ASP A 48 -44.76 4.85 33.09
N ASP A 49 -45.15 3.58 33.21
CA ASP A 49 -46.13 2.81 32.47
C ASP A 49 -46.03 2.51 30.96
N VAL A 50 -45.64 1.25 30.77
CA VAL A 50 -46.11 0.26 29.79
C VAL A 50 -47.58 0.43 29.38
N ALA A 51 -47.81 0.55 28.08
CA ALA A 51 -49.02 0.07 27.43
C ALA A 51 -48.63 -0.74 26.19
N ILE A 52 -48.94 -2.04 26.27
CA ILE A 52 -48.94 -2.99 25.15
C ILE A 52 -50.22 -2.72 24.36
N ASP A 53 -50.09 -2.46 23.06
CA ASP A 53 -51.22 -2.52 22.13
C ASP A 53 -50.90 -3.49 21.00
N ASP A 54 -51.56 -4.64 21.07
CA ASP A 54 -51.66 -5.66 20.05
C ASP A 54 -52.52 -5.13 18.89
N THR A 55 -51.90 -4.78 17.77
CA THR A 55 -52.61 -4.79 16.49
C THR A 55 -51.75 -5.48 15.43
N VAL A 56 -52.12 -6.74 15.20
CA VAL A 56 -51.72 -7.56 14.06
C VAL A 56 -52.45 -6.99 12.84
N GLU A 57 -51.73 -6.31 11.95
CA GLU A 57 -52.17 -6.13 10.56
C GLU A 57 -51.30 -6.98 9.64
N GLU A 58 -51.96 -7.93 8.97
CA GLU A 58 -51.44 -8.74 7.89
C GLU A 58 -50.88 -7.84 6.78
N VAL A 59 -49.59 -8.00 6.48
CA VAL A 59 -49.05 -7.62 5.17
C VAL A 59 -48.62 -8.89 4.48
N ALA A 60 -49.30 -9.15 3.38
CA ALA A 60 -49.17 -10.32 2.53
C ALA A 60 -47.72 -10.57 2.08
N ASP A 61 -47.41 -11.85 1.90
CA ASP A 61 -46.24 -12.36 1.19
C ASP A 61 -46.08 -11.63 -0.17
N GLU A 62 -45.14 -10.68 -0.24
CA GLU A 62 -44.47 -10.37 -1.50
C GLU A 62 -43.19 -11.19 -1.58
N VAL A 63 -43.31 -12.25 -2.38
CA VAL A 63 -42.21 -12.94 -3.05
C VAL A 63 -41.26 -11.88 -3.60
N ILE A 64 -40.06 -11.76 -3.01
CA ILE A 64 -38.96 -11.02 -3.64
C ILE A 64 -38.51 -11.85 -4.83
N ASP A 65 -39.04 -11.47 -5.99
CA ASP A 65 -38.62 -11.87 -7.31
C ASP A 65 -37.16 -11.45 -7.53
N ASP A 66 -36.35 -12.44 -7.87
CA ASP A 66 -34.96 -12.31 -8.27
C ASP A 66 -34.93 -11.84 -9.73
N SER A 67 -35.30 -10.57 -9.94
CA SER A 67 -35.17 -9.91 -11.24
C SER A 67 -34.23 -8.72 -11.10
N ALA A 68 -33.00 -8.95 -11.55
CA ALA A 68 -32.04 -7.93 -11.91
C ALA A 68 -32.68 -6.92 -12.88
N ASP A 69 -33.17 -5.80 -12.35
CA ASP A 69 -33.49 -4.63 -13.15
C ASP A 69 -32.18 -3.92 -13.54
N ASN A 70 -31.66 -4.44 -14.65
CA ASN A 70 -31.07 -3.71 -15.75
C ASN A 70 -31.40 -2.20 -15.73
N TYR A 71 -30.51 -1.40 -15.15
CA TYR A 71 -30.33 -0.02 -15.58
C TYR A 71 -29.56 -0.05 -16.92
N VAL A 72 -30.27 -0.45 -17.98
CA VAL A 72 -29.83 -0.16 -19.35
C VAL A 72 -30.27 1.26 -19.62
N ASP A 73 -29.36 2.21 -19.45
CA ASP A 73 -29.45 3.49 -20.15
C ASP A 73 -29.19 3.19 -21.63
N GLU A 74 -30.25 2.82 -22.33
CA GLU A 74 -30.30 2.57 -23.77
C GLU A 74 -30.29 3.90 -24.54
N GLY A 75 -29.32 4.76 -24.18
CA GLY A 75 -29.34 6.19 -24.45
C GLY A 75 -28.02 6.79 -24.92
N ASN A 76 -27.09 5.99 -25.50
CA ASN A 76 -26.13 6.37 -26.56
C ASN A 76 -25.02 5.31 -26.75
N LEU A 77 -25.38 4.06 -27.04
CA LEU A 77 -24.52 3.24 -27.89
C LEU A 77 -24.63 3.77 -29.32
N ARG A 78 -24.01 4.93 -29.57
CA ARG A 78 -23.60 5.27 -30.93
C ARG A 78 -22.46 4.34 -31.27
N GLN A 79 -22.79 3.12 -31.72
CA GLN A 79 -21.90 2.39 -32.59
C GLN A 79 -21.71 3.29 -33.82
N SER A 80 -20.66 4.11 -33.82
CA SER A 80 -20.46 5.02 -34.94
C SER A 80 -20.17 4.14 -36.15
N THR A 81 -21.02 4.28 -37.15
CA THR A 81 -20.82 3.66 -38.47
C THR A 81 -19.62 4.27 -39.21
N ASN A 82 -18.77 5.04 -38.52
CA ASN A 82 -17.71 5.87 -39.06
C ASN A 82 -16.35 5.62 -38.37
N SER A 83 -16.11 4.45 -37.78
CA SER A 83 -14.77 4.12 -37.29
C SER A 83 -13.79 4.03 -38.47
N VAL A 84 -12.64 4.72 -38.35
CA VAL A 84 -11.59 4.70 -39.38
C VAL A 84 -10.61 3.59 -39.06
N ILE A 85 -10.34 2.73 -40.05
CA ILE A 85 -9.33 1.68 -39.92
C ILE A 85 -7.93 2.27 -40.09
N ILE A 86 -7.14 2.17 -39.03
CA ILE A 86 -5.77 2.64 -38.96
C ILE A 86 -4.82 1.45 -39.05
N THR A 87 -3.81 1.59 -39.89
CA THR A 87 -2.69 0.66 -40.11
C THR A 87 -1.40 1.46 -40.11
N ASP A 88 -0.26 0.78 -40.02
CA ASP A 88 1.05 1.42 -40.05
C ASP A 88 1.32 2.19 -41.36
N GLY A 89 0.62 1.84 -42.45
CA GLY A 89 0.78 2.49 -43.75
C GLY A 89 -0.14 3.69 -43.98
N ASN A 90 -1.19 3.87 -43.18
CA ASN A 90 -2.20 4.94 -43.41
C ASN A 90 -2.46 5.85 -42.21
N TYR A 91 -1.78 5.67 -41.07
CA TYR A 91 -1.99 6.50 -39.86
C TYR A 91 -1.81 8.00 -40.12
N SER A 92 -1.01 8.40 -41.10
CA SER A 92 -0.83 9.81 -41.49
C SER A 92 -2.10 10.48 -42.00
N ALA A 93 -3.16 9.73 -42.30
CA ALA A 93 -4.47 10.26 -42.64
C ALA A 93 -5.25 10.79 -41.42
N CYS A 94 -4.82 10.45 -40.20
CA CYS A 94 -5.48 10.81 -38.96
C CYS A 94 -4.55 11.49 -37.94
N PHE A 95 -3.24 11.36 -38.11
CA PHE A 95 -2.22 11.83 -37.18
C PHE A 95 -1.14 12.66 -37.86
N ASP A 96 -0.74 13.75 -37.21
CA ASP A 96 0.42 14.55 -37.60
C ASP A 96 1.70 13.72 -37.40
N THR A 97 2.43 13.47 -38.50
CA THR A 97 3.64 12.63 -38.52
C THR A 97 4.85 13.26 -37.83
N SER A 98 4.78 14.54 -37.47
CA SER A 98 5.82 15.26 -36.74
C SER A 98 5.56 15.30 -35.23
N THR A 99 4.29 15.41 -34.82
CA THR A 99 3.93 15.63 -33.41
C THR A 99 3.18 14.49 -32.75
N GLY A 100 2.61 13.57 -33.53
CA GLY A 100 1.77 12.46 -33.07
C GLY A 100 0.34 12.86 -32.72
N TYR A 101 -0.02 14.14 -32.84
CA TYR A 101 -1.38 14.61 -32.55
C TYR A 101 -2.38 14.14 -33.59
N MET A 102 -3.49 13.62 -33.09
CA MET A 102 -4.66 13.32 -33.90
C MET A 102 -5.31 14.61 -34.41
N PHE A 103 -5.79 14.59 -35.65
CA PHE A 103 -6.56 15.70 -36.26
C PHE A 103 -7.92 15.26 -36.83
N THR A 104 -8.30 13.99 -36.60
CA THR A 104 -9.65 13.48 -36.86
C THR A 104 -10.47 13.43 -35.56
N ASN A 105 -11.80 13.35 -35.71
CA ASN A 105 -12.76 13.18 -34.62
C ASN A 105 -13.60 11.90 -34.78
N HIS A 106 -13.16 10.98 -35.62
CA HIS A 106 -13.77 9.67 -35.78
C HIS A 106 -13.20 8.68 -34.77
N ASP A 107 -14.02 7.71 -34.38
CA ASP A 107 -13.53 6.53 -33.65
C ASP A 107 -12.48 5.80 -34.50
N LEU A 108 -11.54 5.13 -33.84
CA LEU A 108 -10.40 4.53 -34.51
C LEU A 108 -10.34 3.02 -34.26
N THR A 109 -10.15 2.25 -35.34
CA THR A 109 -9.86 0.83 -35.25
C THR A 109 -8.43 0.59 -35.73
N PHE A 110 -7.51 0.28 -34.81
CA PHE A 110 -6.13 -0.04 -35.16
C PHE A 110 -6.01 -1.52 -35.54
N VAL A 111 -5.37 -1.79 -36.67
CA VAL A 111 -5.15 -3.15 -37.19
C VAL A 111 -3.71 -3.31 -37.68
N GLY A 112 -3.10 -4.45 -37.31
CA GLY A 112 -1.79 -4.84 -37.78
C GLY A 112 -0.65 -4.35 -36.89
N ASN A 113 0.57 -4.35 -37.44
CA ASN A 113 1.79 -4.08 -36.69
C ASN A 113 2.26 -2.66 -36.91
N PHE A 114 2.37 -1.89 -35.83
CA PHE A 114 2.93 -0.55 -35.82
C PHE A 114 4.40 -0.59 -35.39
N SER A 115 5.24 0.10 -36.16
CA SER A 115 6.68 0.21 -35.95
C SER A 115 7.05 1.61 -35.50
N ASN A 116 8.12 1.75 -34.70
CA ASN A 116 8.58 2.98 -34.05
C ASN A 116 8.31 4.25 -34.88
N LYS A 117 7.67 5.25 -34.24
CA LYS A 117 7.41 6.54 -34.87
C LYS A 117 8.39 7.60 -34.38
N THR A 118 8.75 8.52 -35.27
CA THR A 118 9.61 9.66 -34.96
C THR A 118 9.03 10.57 -33.90
N PHE A 119 7.70 10.63 -33.80
CA PHE A 119 6.98 11.40 -32.78
C PHE A 119 6.78 10.66 -31.45
N GLY A 120 7.20 9.39 -31.36
CA GLY A 120 6.97 8.57 -30.16
C GLY A 120 5.53 8.05 -30.09
N ASN A 121 4.77 8.50 -29.10
CA ASN A 121 3.42 8.03 -28.81
C ASN A 121 2.36 8.76 -29.64
N PHE A 122 1.27 8.06 -29.98
CA PHE A 122 0.07 8.69 -30.55
C PHE A 122 -0.63 9.54 -29.49
N LYS A 123 -1.01 10.77 -29.82
CA LYS A 123 -1.66 11.70 -28.87
C LYS A 123 -3.13 11.84 -29.21
N ILE A 124 -3.97 11.32 -28.33
CA ILE A 124 -5.42 11.33 -28.49
C ILE A 124 -5.98 12.55 -27.78
N ASN A 125 -6.43 13.51 -28.59
CA ASN A 125 -6.91 14.83 -28.18
C ASN A 125 -8.38 15.08 -28.58
N SER A 126 -9.14 14.02 -28.94
CA SER A 126 -10.61 14.08 -29.11
C SER A 126 -11.29 12.99 -28.28
N ASN A 127 -12.55 13.24 -27.89
CA ASN A 127 -13.43 12.27 -27.23
C ASN A 127 -13.89 11.26 -28.30
N ILE A 128 -13.32 10.06 -28.26
CA ILE A 128 -13.55 8.99 -29.24
C ILE A 128 -13.41 7.62 -28.56
N GLU A 129 -13.90 6.60 -29.25
CA GLU A 129 -13.61 5.20 -28.96
C GLU A 129 -12.44 4.71 -29.83
N ILE A 130 -11.57 3.88 -29.22
CA ILE A 130 -10.44 3.27 -29.88
C ILE A 130 -10.48 1.76 -29.64
N ASP A 131 -10.60 0.99 -30.72
CA ASP A 131 -10.41 -0.46 -30.70
C ASP A 131 -9.04 -0.80 -31.30
N ALA A 132 -8.16 -1.32 -30.47
CA ALA A 132 -6.83 -1.77 -30.86
C ALA A 132 -6.66 -3.29 -30.70
N THR A 133 -7.75 -4.06 -30.53
CA THR A 133 -7.72 -5.50 -30.26
C THR A 133 -6.86 -6.29 -31.26
N ASN A 134 -6.82 -5.85 -32.53
CA ASN A 134 -6.08 -6.50 -33.61
C ASN A 134 -4.76 -5.79 -33.96
N ALA A 135 -4.23 -4.97 -33.05
CA ALA A 135 -3.00 -4.21 -33.26
C ALA A 135 -1.87 -4.60 -32.29
N ILE A 136 -0.65 -4.52 -32.82
CA ILE A 136 0.59 -4.65 -32.05
C ILE A 136 1.41 -3.37 -32.23
N PHE A 137 1.81 -2.74 -31.15
CA PHE A 137 2.60 -1.50 -31.14
C PHE A 137 4.00 -1.77 -30.63
N ASN A 138 5.01 -1.57 -31.48
CA ASN A 138 6.40 -1.77 -31.14
C ASN A 138 7.05 -0.43 -30.81
N ASN A 139 7.46 -0.25 -29.55
CA ASN A 139 8.09 0.95 -28.99
C ASN A 139 7.27 2.25 -29.19
N ILE A 140 5.96 2.12 -29.26
CA ILE A 140 5.01 3.22 -29.40
C ILE A 140 3.88 2.99 -28.43
N GLY A 141 3.39 4.08 -27.88
CA GLY A 141 2.28 4.09 -26.95
C GLY A 141 1.20 5.11 -27.31
N PHE A 142 0.39 5.45 -26.32
CA PHE A 142 -0.67 6.44 -26.42
C PHE A 142 -0.61 7.43 -25.26
N ASP A 143 -0.77 8.70 -25.57
CA ASP A 143 -0.99 9.77 -24.60
C ASP A 143 -2.45 10.25 -24.73
N PHE A 144 -3.25 10.01 -23.70
CA PHE A 144 -4.65 10.44 -23.61
C PHE A 144 -4.71 11.83 -22.96
N VAL A 145 -4.74 12.86 -23.80
CA VAL A 145 -4.61 14.27 -23.39
C VAL A 145 -5.94 15.04 -23.36
N THR A 146 -7.06 14.36 -23.66
CA THR A 146 -8.42 14.88 -23.48
C THR A 146 -9.29 13.86 -22.75
N SER A 147 -10.44 14.30 -22.26
CA SER A 147 -11.36 13.47 -21.45
C SER A 147 -12.32 12.64 -22.30
N ASN A 148 -12.95 11.65 -21.66
CA ASN A 148 -13.96 10.76 -22.26
C ASN A 148 -13.38 9.96 -23.43
N ILE A 149 -12.40 9.11 -23.15
CA ILE A 149 -11.82 8.22 -24.15
C ILE A 149 -12.05 6.79 -23.68
N VAL A 150 -12.51 5.94 -24.59
CA VAL A 150 -12.59 4.50 -24.38
C VAL A 150 -11.51 3.85 -25.25
N PHE A 151 -10.57 3.15 -24.63
CA PHE A 151 -9.48 2.44 -25.28
C PHE A 151 -9.56 0.96 -24.93
N LYS A 152 -9.72 0.12 -25.95
CA LYS A 152 -9.88 -1.32 -25.79
C LYS A 152 -8.83 -2.09 -26.58
N GLY A 153 -8.19 -3.06 -25.92
CA GLY A 153 -7.31 -4.02 -26.58
C GLY A 153 -5.95 -3.46 -26.99
N GLY A 154 -5.19 -4.28 -27.73
CA GLY A 154 -3.86 -3.92 -28.23
C GLY A 154 -2.73 -4.52 -27.43
N THR A 155 -1.68 -4.92 -28.13
CA THR A 155 -0.44 -5.44 -27.55
C THR A 155 0.69 -4.46 -27.75
N PHE A 156 1.31 -4.02 -26.66
CA PHE A 156 2.43 -3.08 -26.66
C PHE A 156 3.71 -3.82 -26.31
N ILE A 157 4.77 -3.63 -27.08
CA ILE A 157 6.05 -4.28 -26.88
C ILE A 157 7.14 -3.22 -26.92
N THR A 158 7.92 -3.09 -25.84
CA THR A 158 9.07 -2.18 -25.80
C THR A 158 10.39 -2.94 -25.73
N ASN A 159 11.43 -2.33 -26.29
CA ASN A 159 12.81 -2.73 -26.13
C ASN A 159 13.60 -1.60 -25.43
N PRO A 160 14.84 -1.86 -24.96
CA PRO A 160 15.64 -0.86 -24.24
C PRO A 160 15.97 0.43 -25.01
N ASN A 161 15.68 0.52 -26.31
CA ASN A 161 15.96 1.70 -27.13
C ASN A 161 14.79 2.70 -27.23
N VAL A 162 13.73 2.51 -26.43
CA VAL A 162 12.60 3.47 -26.36
C VAL A 162 13.04 4.89 -25.97
N THR A 163 12.35 5.88 -26.54
CA THR A 163 12.65 7.31 -26.36
C THR A 163 11.59 8.07 -25.58
N THR A 164 10.36 7.59 -25.49
CA THR A 164 9.27 8.19 -24.71
C THR A 164 9.26 7.68 -23.28
N GLY A 165 8.62 8.36 -22.33
CA GLY A 165 8.70 8.06 -20.89
C GLY A 165 7.64 7.08 -20.36
N SER A 166 6.60 6.75 -21.12
CA SER A 166 5.68 5.67 -20.77
C SER A 166 5.02 5.06 -22.01
N VAL A 167 4.47 3.85 -21.89
CA VAL A 167 3.66 3.27 -22.96
C VAL A 167 2.27 3.91 -22.98
N LEU A 168 1.55 3.95 -21.86
CA LEU A 168 0.26 4.63 -21.79
C LEU A 168 0.29 5.78 -20.79
N THR A 169 0.10 7.01 -21.27
CA THR A 169 -0.06 8.19 -20.42
C THR A 169 -1.52 8.61 -20.37
N VAL A 170 -2.11 8.63 -19.18
CA VAL A 170 -3.47 9.13 -18.92
C VAL A 170 -3.34 10.46 -18.19
N SER A 171 -3.64 11.58 -18.84
CA SER A 171 -3.49 12.92 -18.27
C SER A 171 -4.78 13.75 -18.26
N SER A 172 -5.92 13.07 -18.41
CA SER A 172 -7.25 13.69 -18.42
C SER A 172 -8.25 12.83 -17.64
N SER A 173 -9.53 13.23 -17.65
CA SER A 173 -10.57 12.58 -16.86
C SER A 173 -11.43 11.61 -17.67
N HIS A 174 -12.07 10.63 -17.02
CA HIS A 174 -12.98 9.67 -17.66
C HIS A 174 -12.31 8.92 -18.82
N ILE A 175 -11.12 8.37 -18.55
CA ILE A 175 -10.39 7.53 -19.51
C ILE A 175 -10.58 6.08 -19.11
N ASN A 176 -11.16 5.29 -20.00
CA ASN A 176 -11.30 3.85 -19.83
C ASN A 176 -10.24 3.14 -20.67
N VAL A 177 -9.36 2.37 -20.02
CA VAL A 177 -8.38 1.51 -20.67
C VAL A 177 -8.65 0.07 -20.25
N SER A 178 -9.03 -0.76 -21.22
CA SER A 178 -9.40 -2.15 -20.97
C SER A 178 -8.76 -3.15 -21.92
N ASP A 179 -8.57 -4.37 -21.43
CA ASP A 179 -8.12 -5.54 -22.21
C ASP A 179 -6.78 -5.36 -22.95
N VAL A 180 -5.91 -4.43 -22.50
CA VAL A 180 -4.60 -4.21 -23.12
C VAL A 180 -3.54 -5.18 -22.59
N THR A 181 -2.56 -5.53 -23.42
CA THR A 181 -1.35 -6.23 -22.99
C THR A 181 -0.13 -5.33 -23.19
N ILE A 182 0.62 -5.05 -22.13
CA ILE A 182 1.83 -4.23 -22.19
C ILE A 182 3.03 -5.07 -21.76
N ASN A 183 4.00 -5.24 -22.65
CA ASN A 183 5.25 -5.93 -22.39
C ASN A 183 6.42 -4.95 -22.49
N VAL A 184 6.91 -4.52 -21.34
CA VAL A 184 7.98 -3.54 -21.22
C VAL A 184 9.32 -4.21 -20.93
N THR A 185 10.31 -3.90 -21.75
CA THR A 185 11.72 -3.88 -21.33
C THR A 185 12.14 -2.42 -21.17
N ALA A 186 12.43 -2.01 -19.94
CA ALA A 186 12.78 -0.63 -19.63
C ALA A 186 14.15 -0.24 -20.21
N PRO A 187 14.31 1.01 -20.66
CA PRO A 187 15.59 1.55 -21.13
C PRO A 187 16.55 1.84 -19.96
N GLU A 188 17.85 1.80 -20.22
CA GLU A 188 18.85 2.22 -19.25
C GLU A 188 18.80 3.74 -19.02
N ASN A 189 19.08 4.18 -17.79
CA ASN A 189 19.30 5.58 -17.40
C ASN A 189 18.11 6.53 -17.64
N LYS A 190 16.88 6.02 -17.63
CA LYS A 190 15.66 6.83 -17.80
C LYS A 190 14.53 6.30 -16.94
N ASP A 191 13.64 7.21 -16.54
CA ASP A 191 12.36 6.82 -15.99
C ASP A 191 11.44 6.36 -17.13
N PHE A 192 10.95 5.13 -17.06
CA PHE A 192 10.05 4.58 -18.05
C PHE A 192 8.97 3.73 -17.40
N TYR A 193 7.71 3.96 -17.76
CA TYR A 193 6.55 3.30 -17.14
C TYR A 193 5.75 2.50 -18.17
N ALA A 194 5.18 1.36 -17.77
CA ALA A 194 4.14 0.72 -18.58
C ALA A 194 2.90 1.63 -18.66
N MET A 195 2.55 2.26 -17.54
CA MET A 195 1.43 3.19 -17.48
C MET A 195 1.69 4.33 -16.50
N ALA A 196 1.28 5.54 -16.88
CA ALA A 196 1.36 6.73 -16.05
C ALA A 196 0.00 7.46 -16.02
N LEU A 197 -0.62 7.55 -14.85
CA LEU A 197 -1.80 8.39 -14.60
C LEU A 197 -1.34 9.67 -13.93
N LEU A 198 -1.45 10.80 -14.63
CA LEU A 198 -0.91 12.09 -14.22
C LEU A 198 -2.04 13.11 -14.11
N ASN A 199 -2.47 13.43 -12.89
CA ASN A 199 -3.63 14.28 -12.61
C ASN A 199 -4.95 13.77 -13.25
N ALA A 200 -5.03 12.47 -13.50
CA ALA A 200 -6.22 11.83 -14.04
C ALA A 200 -7.34 11.77 -12.99
N ASN A 201 -8.59 11.92 -13.42
CA ASN A 201 -9.75 11.71 -12.53
C ASN A 201 -10.72 10.72 -13.15
N TYR A 202 -11.33 9.86 -12.35
CA TYR A 202 -12.30 8.88 -12.85
C TYR A 202 -11.73 8.01 -13.99
N ALA A 203 -10.44 7.69 -13.95
CA ALA A 203 -9.85 6.75 -14.88
C ALA A 203 -10.26 5.31 -14.50
N GLU A 204 -10.66 4.52 -15.48
CA GLU A 204 -11.01 3.11 -15.34
C GLU A 204 -9.95 2.27 -16.03
N ILE A 205 -9.04 1.68 -15.25
CA ILE A 205 -7.98 0.80 -15.76
C ILE A 205 -8.34 -0.64 -15.42
N THR A 206 -8.92 -1.35 -16.39
CA THR A 206 -9.59 -2.65 -16.12
C THR A 206 -9.07 -3.80 -16.97
N ASN A 207 -8.94 -4.99 -16.37
CA ASN A 207 -8.62 -6.24 -17.08
C ASN A 207 -7.35 -6.21 -17.97
N ASN A 208 -6.40 -5.34 -17.65
CA ASN A 208 -5.16 -5.22 -18.42
C ASN A 208 -4.11 -6.22 -17.92
N THR A 209 -3.18 -6.59 -18.80
CA THR A 209 -2.01 -7.41 -18.45
C THR A 209 -0.73 -6.60 -18.68
N ILE A 210 0.05 -6.39 -17.62
CA ILE A 210 1.31 -5.64 -17.65
C ILE A 210 2.45 -6.57 -17.26
N TYR A 211 3.41 -6.73 -18.15
CA TYR A 211 4.72 -7.31 -17.89
C TYR A 211 5.75 -6.19 -17.93
N TYR A 212 6.49 -6.00 -16.85
CA TYR A 212 7.49 -4.95 -16.75
C TYR A 212 8.82 -5.51 -16.27
N LEU A 213 9.83 -5.43 -17.13
CA LEU A 213 11.20 -5.82 -16.83
C LEU A 213 12.09 -4.58 -16.84
N ASP A 214 12.73 -4.33 -15.70
CA ASP A 214 13.84 -3.38 -15.61
C ASP A 214 15.02 -4.06 -14.91
N THR A 215 16.17 -4.08 -15.58
CA THR A 215 17.41 -4.68 -15.07
C THR A 215 18.45 -3.65 -14.67
N PHE A 216 18.10 -2.36 -14.67
CA PHE A 216 19.02 -1.26 -14.44
C PHE A 216 18.74 -0.55 -13.12
N ALA A 217 19.75 -0.49 -12.27
CA ALA A 217 19.68 0.11 -10.94
C ALA A 217 20.35 1.49 -10.89
N ASN A 218 20.09 2.36 -11.87
CA ASN A 218 20.63 3.72 -11.82
C ASN A 218 20.04 4.47 -10.60
N PRO A 219 20.88 5.03 -9.70
CA PRO A 219 20.42 5.72 -8.50
C PRO A 219 19.72 7.07 -8.76
N SER A 220 19.63 7.53 -10.01
CA SER A 220 18.93 8.76 -10.41
C SER A 220 17.59 8.51 -11.10
N ASN A 221 17.21 7.24 -11.33
CA ASN A 221 15.97 6.90 -12.01
C ASN A 221 15.02 6.10 -11.12
N TYR A 222 13.73 6.16 -11.42
CA TYR A 222 12.70 5.36 -10.78
C TYR A 222 12.39 4.11 -11.58
N ASN A 223 12.26 2.97 -10.90
CA ASN A 223 11.81 1.72 -11.51
C ASN A 223 10.37 1.44 -11.05
N TYR A 224 9.40 2.11 -11.69
CA TYR A 224 7.98 1.86 -11.46
C TYR A 224 7.35 1.23 -12.71
N ALA A 225 6.56 0.17 -12.55
CA ALA A 225 5.77 -0.30 -13.70
C ALA A 225 4.58 0.62 -13.95
N VAL A 226 3.89 1.01 -12.87
CA VAL A 226 2.75 1.93 -12.91
C VAL A 226 3.00 3.11 -11.99
N LYS A 227 2.80 4.32 -12.51
CA LYS A 227 2.87 5.56 -11.74
C LYS A 227 1.52 6.26 -11.74
N VAL A 228 1.01 6.61 -10.56
CA VAL A 228 -0.18 7.44 -10.37
C VAL A 228 0.24 8.65 -9.55
N LYS A 229 0.15 9.87 -10.12
CA LYS A 229 0.56 11.10 -9.42
C LYS A 229 -0.48 12.20 -9.64
N GLY A 230 -1.09 12.66 -8.55
CA GLY A 230 -2.19 13.61 -8.59
C GLY A 230 -3.51 12.99 -9.03
N GLY A 231 -4.58 13.78 -9.01
CA GLY A 231 -5.91 13.38 -9.46
C GLY A 231 -6.77 12.76 -8.36
N SER A 232 -7.85 12.06 -8.74
CA SER A 232 -8.77 11.45 -7.77
C SER A 232 -9.67 10.38 -8.40
N LYS A 233 -10.19 9.47 -7.58
CA LYS A 233 -11.21 8.48 -7.96
C LYS A 233 -10.82 7.63 -9.17
N ASN A 234 -9.53 7.30 -9.27
CA ASN A 234 -9.04 6.39 -10.30
C ASN A 234 -9.19 4.94 -9.82
N ASN A 235 -9.75 4.11 -10.68
CA ASN A 235 -10.01 2.71 -10.45
C ASN A 235 -9.01 1.87 -11.24
N MET A 236 -8.33 0.94 -10.56
CA MET A 236 -7.47 -0.06 -11.16
C MET A 236 -7.97 -1.42 -10.71
N VAL A 237 -8.73 -2.08 -11.58
CA VAL A 237 -9.54 -3.26 -11.21
C VAL A 237 -9.28 -4.46 -12.12
N GLY A 238 -9.04 -5.63 -11.54
CA GLY A 238 -8.95 -6.89 -12.30
C GLY A 238 -7.69 -7.04 -13.17
N ASN A 239 -6.67 -6.20 -12.97
CA ASN A 239 -5.45 -6.23 -13.78
C ASN A 239 -4.48 -7.32 -13.30
N THR A 240 -3.67 -7.85 -14.23
CA THR A 240 -2.49 -8.66 -13.91
C THR A 240 -1.24 -7.82 -14.13
N ILE A 241 -0.47 -7.58 -13.08
CA ILE A 241 0.74 -6.75 -13.10
C ILE A 241 1.92 -7.60 -12.60
N ILE A 242 2.83 -7.94 -13.50
CA ILE A 242 4.00 -8.77 -13.21
C ILE A 242 5.24 -7.92 -13.47
N VAL A 243 5.99 -7.63 -12.40
CA VAL A 243 7.17 -6.77 -12.44
C VAL A 243 8.41 -7.52 -11.99
N SER A 244 9.50 -7.28 -12.71
CA SER A 244 10.84 -7.73 -12.38
C SER A 244 11.76 -6.51 -12.38
N VAL A 245 12.20 -6.08 -11.20
CA VAL A 245 12.87 -4.78 -10.99
C VAL A 245 14.09 -4.95 -10.06
N PRO A 246 15.07 -4.02 -10.09
CA PRO A 246 16.19 -4.06 -9.13
C PRO A 246 15.72 -3.65 -7.73
N LEU A 247 16.46 -4.06 -6.69
CA LEU A 247 16.40 -3.43 -5.37
C LEU A 247 17.41 -2.29 -5.31
N LYS A 248 16.98 -1.14 -4.76
CA LYS A 248 17.82 0.06 -4.60
C LYS A 248 17.57 0.71 -3.25
N ASP A 249 18.57 1.41 -2.73
CA ASP A 249 18.39 2.23 -1.54
C ASP A 249 17.32 3.30 -1.80
N VAL A 250 16.54 3.60 -0.76
CA VAL A 250 15.62 4.75 -0.78
C VAL A 250 16.42 6.06 -0.84
N ASN A 251 15.87 7.07 -1.51
CA ASN A 251 16.55 8.34 -1.68
C ASN A 251 16.17 9.33 -0.58
N TYR A 252 17.05 9.52 0.40
CA TYR A 252 16.84 10.49 1.49
C TYR A 252 17.31 11.92 1.18
N THR A 253 17.79 12.18 -0.04
CA THR A 253 18.18 13.53 -0.46
C THR A 253 16.91 14.40 -0.44
N ASP A 254 16.79 15.31 0.52
CA ASP A 254 15.64 16.19 0.76
C ASP A 254 14.53 15.63 1.69
N TYR A 255 14.83 14.65 2.55
CA TYR A 255 13.88 14.09 3.54
C TYR A 255 13.04 15.16 4.25
N GLU A 256 13.66 16.19 4.82
CA GLU A 256 12.95 17.23 5.59
C GLU A 256 11.93 18.04 4.77
N THR A 257 12.11 18.15 3.45
CA THR A 257 11.30 19.05 2.61
C THR A 257 10.30 18.32 1.72
N LYS A 258 10.56 17.06 1.39
CA LYS A 258 9.72 16.29 0.46
C LYS A 258 9.01 15.12 1.14
N PHE A 259 9.46 14.65 2.29
CA PHE A 259 8.90 13.43 2.88
C PHE A 259 7.46 13.64 3.40
N PRO A 260 6.56 12.66 3.21
CA PRO A 260 6.68 11.50 2.33
C PRO A 260 6.23 11.81 0.89
N THR A 261 6.90 11.21 -0.09
CA THR A 261 6.53 11.14 -1.52
C THR A 261 6.91 9.75 -2.05
N ILE A 262 6.30 9.33 -3.16
CA ILE A 262 6.75 8.08 -3.82
C ILE A 262 8.20 8.20 -4.30
N ASP A 263 8.67 9.43 -4.58
CA ASP A 263 10.02 9.71 -5.06
C ASP A 263 11.14 9.32 -4.06
N PHE A 264 10.80 9.04 -2.78
CA PHE A 264 11.75 8.43 -1.83
C PHE A 264 11.97 6.95 -2.11
N ASP A 265 10.90 6.24 -2.42
CA ASP A 265 10.97 4.81 -2.72
C ASP A 265 11.25 4.63 -4.20
N MET A 266 12.50 4.35 -4.53
CA MET A 266 12.96 4.38 -5.91
C MET A 266 12.49 3.19 -6.78
N VAL A 267 11.84 2.20 -6.17
CA VAL A 267 11.45 0.94 -6.82
C VAL A 267 10.05 0.53 -6.36
N ALA A 268 9.14 0.40 -7.31
CA ALA A 268 7.80 -0.10 -7.02
C ALA A 268 7.16 -0.87 -8.17
N GLY A 269 6.24 -1.78 -7.86
CA GLY A 269 5.31 -2.29 -8.87
C GLY A 269 4.34 -1.20 -9.29
N VAL A 270 3.58 -0.69 -8.31
CA VAL A 270 2.62 0.40 -8.47
C VAL A 270 2.93 1.48 -7.45
N ALA A 271 3.18 2.70 -7.90
CA ALA A 271 3.45 3.86 -7.05
C ALA A 271 2.37 4.92 -7.20
N VAL A 272 1.70 5.26 -6.09
CA VAL A 272 0.57 6.18 -6.03
C VAL A 272 0.86 7.34 -5.09
N GLU A 273 0.73 8.56 -5.57
CA GLU A 273 0.89 9.78 -4.79
C GLU A 273 -0.24 10.77 -5.07
N SER A 274 -0.84 11.32 -4.01
CA SER A 274 -1.82 12.41 -4.12
C SER A 274 -3.01 12.10 -5.04
N CYS A 275 -3.55 10.88 -4.94
CA CYS A 275 -4.74 10.44 -5.66
C CYS A 275 -5.82 10.01 -4.67
N ASP A 276 -6.62 10.94 -4.17
CA ASP A 276 -7.67 10.62 -3.22
C ASP A 276 -8.73 9.69 -3.84
N SER A 277 -9.28 8.80 -3.02
CA SER A 277 -10.23 7.76 -3.45
C SER A 277 -9.65 6.84 -4.53
N PHE A 278 -8.33 6.57 -4.49
CA PHE A 278 -7.73 5.57 -5.36
C PHE A 278 -8.23 4.17 -4.98
N ASN A 279 -8.67 3.40 -5.97
CA ASN A 279 -9.22 2.08 -5.75
C ASN A 279 -8.38 1.03 -6.50
N PHE A 280 -7.66 0.21 -5.74
CA PHE A 280 -6.87 -0.91 -6.25
C PHE A 280 -7.56 -2.22 -5.85
N ALA A 281 -8.38 -2.76 -6.75
CA ALA A 281 -9.26 -3.88 -6.42
C ALA A 281 -9.09 -5.10 -7.34
N ASN A 282 -9.15 -6.31 -6.77
CA ASN A 282 -9.16 -7.58 -7.50
C ASN A 282 -8.00 -7.76 -8.49
N ASN A 283 -6.86 -7.11 -8.26
CA ASN A 283 -5.67 -7.24 -9.10
C ASN A 283 -4.81 -8.43 -8.69
N ASN A 284 -4.01 -8.93 -9.63
CA ASN A 284 -2.92 -9.86 -9.39
C ASN A 284 -1.57 -9.15 -9.59
N LEU A 285 -0.95 -8.72 -8.50
CA LEU A 285 0.32 -8.00 -8.49
C LEU A 285 1.46 -8.94 -8.06
N ASN A 286 2.44 -9.16 -8.93
CA ASN A 286 3.62 -9.96 -8.65
C ASN A 286 4.88 -9.13 -8.85
N ALA A 287 5.58 -8.82 -7.77
CA ALA A 287 6.83 -8.07 -7.77
C ALA A 287 8.01 -8.98 -7.42
N THR A 288 8.99 -9.06 -8.32
CA THR A 288 10.19 -9.88 -8.14
C THR A 288 11.44 -9.02 -8.26
N ALA A 289 12.35 -9.13 -7.29
CA ALA A 289 13.67 -8.54 -7.37
C ALA A 289 14.57 -9.34 -8.32
N ASN A 290 15.25 -8.67 -9.25
CA ASN A 290 16.17 -9.29 -10.23
C ASN A 290 17.63 -8.84 -10.13
N LEU A 291 17.90 -7.80 -9.35
CA LEU A 291 19.21 -7.22 -9.10
C LEU A 291 19.21 -6.60 -7.71
N ARG A 292 20.37 -6.51 -7.06
CA ARG A 292 20.54 -5.87 -5.75
C ARG A 292 21.63 -4.82 -5.83
N THR A 293 21.34 -3.59 -5.39
CA THR A 293 22.32 -2.50 -5.29
C THR A 293 22.07 -1.64 -4.07
N GLY A 294 23.13 -1.13 -3.45
CA GLY A 294 23.03 -0.30 -2.23
C GLY A 294 23.16 -1.09 -0.93
N ASP A 295 23.16 -0.34 0.17
CA ASP A 295 23.37 -0.84 1.53
C ASP A 295 22.06 -1.31 2.18
N TYR A 296 20.95 -0.64 1.87
CA TYR A 296 19.60 -0.83 2.43
C TYR A 296 18.54 -0.93 1.31
N PRO A 297 18.70 -1.92 0.40
CA PRO A 297 17.98 -1.92 -0.85
C PRO A 297 16.51 -2.30 -0.63
N THR A 298 15.61 -1.61 -1.30
CA THR A 298 14.18 -1.58 -1.03
C THR A 298 13.37 -1.96 -2.28
N LEU A 299 12.22 -2.61 -2.06
CA LEU A 299 11.15 -2.80 -3.04
C LEU A 299 9.78 -2.73 -2.35
N SER A 300 8.91 -1.87 -2.86
CA SER A 300 7.48 -1.90 -2.57
C SER A 300 6.70 -2.50 -3.73
N ALA A 301 5.89 -3.53 -3.50
CA ALA A 301 4.99 -3.98 -4.57
C ALA A 301 3.94 -2.91 -4.88
N LEU A 302 3.28 -2.39 -3.84
CA LEU A 302 2.35 -1.27 -3.90
C LEU A 302 2.76 -0.24 -2.85
N ILE A 303 3.01 1.01 -3.28
CA ILE A 303 3.20 2.16 -2.40
C ILE A 303 2.10 3.20 -2.65
N ILE A 304 1.48 3.71 -1.58
CA ILE A 304 0.44 4.74 -1.62
C ILE A 304 0.79 5.86 -0.63
N VAL A 305 0.87 7.10 -1.14
CA VAL A 305 1.29 8.26 -0.36
C VAL A 305 0.26 9.38 -0.49
N LYS A 306 -0.13 10.00 0.64
CA LYS A 306 -1.00 11.19 0.69
C LYS A 306 -2.27 11.05 -0.17
N SER A 307 -2.94 9.90 -0.08
CA SER A 307 -4.09 9.54 -0.92
C SER A 307 -5.21 9.02 -0.02
N ASP A 308 -6.01 9.94 0.50
CA ASP A 308 -7.05 9.65 1.49
C ASP A 308 -8.22 8.89 0.85
N ASN A 309 -8.97 8.14 1.66
CA ASN A 309 -10.14 7.36 1.23
C ASN A 309 -9.80 6.27 0.19
N SER A 310 -8.56 5.80 0.18
CA SER A 310 -8.10 4.78 -0.78
C SER A 310 -8.48 3.37 -0.35
N ASN A 311 -8.69 2.50 -1.33
CA ASN A 311 -9.07 1.10 -1.14
C ASN A 311 -8.03 0.16 -1.75
N VAL A 312 -7.63 -0.86 -1.00
CA VAL A 312 -6.81 -1.99 -1.45
C VAL A 312 -7.59 -3.26 -1.13
N THR A 313 -8.37 -3.77 -2.09
CA THR A 313 -9.37 -4.82 -1.80
C THR A 313 -9.31 -6.02 -2.73
N GLY A 314 -9.44 -7.24 -2.19
CA GLY A 314 -9.57 -8.45 -3.02
C GLY A 314 -8.34 -8.83 -3.86
N ASN A 315 -7.18 -8.21 -3.62
CA ASN A 315 -6.00 -8.41 -4.45
C ASN A 315 -5.22 -9.67 -4.09
N LYS A 316 -4.49 -10.22 -5.06
CA LYS A 316 -3.39 -11.17 -4.83
C LYS A 316 -2.07 -10.41 -4.99
N ILE A 317 -1.29 -10.31 -3.93
CA ILE A 317 -0.02 -9.57 -3.93
C ILE A 317 1.11 -10.52 -3.57
N TYR A 318 2.04 -10.69 -4.51
CA TYR A 318 3.21 -11.54 -4.38
C TYR A 318 4.47 -10.70 -4.42
N VAL A 319 5.36 -10.90 -3.45
CA VAL A 319 6.69 -10.26 -3.44
C VAL A 319 7.76 -11.34 -3.31
N ARG A 320 8.77 -11.30 -4.18
CA ARG A 320 9.88 -12.27 -4.18
C ARG A 320 11.21 -11.54 -4.23
N ASP A 321 12.06 -11.83 -3.26
CA ASP A 321 13.48 -11.51 -3.33
C ASP A 321 14.30 -12.79 -3.47
N ASN A 322 14.74 -13.04 -4.70
CA ASN A 322 15.54 -14.20 -5.06
C ASN A 322 17.05 -13.88 -5.13
N VAL A 323 17.41 -12.60 -5.06
CA VAL A 323 18.75 -12.10 -5.36
C VAL A 323 19.57 -11.83 -4.11
N SER A 324 18.95 -11.33 -3.04
CA SER A 324 19.65 -11.06 -1.78
C SER A 324 19.98 -12.35 -1.04
N SER A 325 21.20 -12.47 -0.54
CA SER A 325 21.69 -13.64 0.20
C SER A 325 21.27 -13.59 1.67
N VAL A 326 21.37 -14.74 2.36
CA VAL A 326 21.20 -14.82 3.82
C VAL A 326 22.11 -13.80 4.50
N GLU A 327 21.59 -13.10 5.52
CA GLU A 327 22.31 -12.07 6.29
C GLU A 327 22.61 -10.75 5.54
N GLU A 328 22.15 -10.60 4.29
CA GLU A 328 22.15 -9.29 3.62
C GLU A 328 20.95 -8.44 4.06
N ALA A 329 21.09 -7.12 3.97
CA ALA A 329 19.97 -6.21 4.17
C ALA A 329 19.12 -6.11 2.90
N ASN A 330 17.81 -6.09 3.07
CA ASN A 330 16.76 -5.87 2.05
C ASN A 330 15.43 -5.45 2.71
N PHE A 331 14.82 -4.36 2.29
CA PHE A 331 13.51 -3.95 2.78
C PHE A 331 12.44 -4.28 1.75
N LEU A 332 11.44 -5.06 2.16
CA LEU A 332 10.37 -5.50 1.27
C LEU A 332 9.02 -5.13 1.85
N TYR A 333 8.18 -4.54 1.03
CA TYR A 333 6.82 -4.15 1.39
C TYR A 333 5.84 -4.72 0.37
N ALA A 334 4.85 -5.49 0.81
CA ALA A 334 3.78 -5.87 -0.11
C ALA A 334 2.78 -4.71 -0.30
N VAL A 335 2.45 -4.02 0.79
CA VAL A 335 1.68 -2.76 0.79
C VAL A 335 2.39 -1.77 1.71
N ASP A 336 2.80 -0.62 1.19
CA ASP A 336 3.42 0.47 1.96
C ASP A 336 2.58 1.76 1.83
N ILE A 337 2.15 2.32 2.96
CA ILE A 337 1.21 3.45 2.99
C ILE A 337 1.75 4.57 3.88
N TYR A 338 1.78 5.80 3.34
CA TYR A 338 2.22 6.99 4.07
C TYR A 338 1.16 8.07 4.05
N ARG A 339 0.78 8.55 5.25
CA ARG A 339 -0.08 9.72 5.44
C ARG A 339 -1.40 9.65 4.69
N CYS A 340 -2.12 8.55 4.86
CA CYS A 340 -3.43 8.35 4.25
C CYS A 340 -4.48 8.07 5.33
N ASN A 341 -5.56 8.86 5.34
CA ASN A 341 -6.73 8.64 6.18
C ASN A 341 -7.77 7.77 5.46
N ASN A 342 -8.65 7.15 6.24
CA ASN A 342 -9.81 6.41 5.77
C ASN A 342 -9.47 5.31 4.75
N VAL A 343 -8.34 4.63 4.96
CA VAL A 343 -7.89 3.56 4.05
C VAL A 343 -8.52 2.23 4.43
N LEU A 344 -9.09 1.53 3.44
CA LEU A 344 -9.56 0.15 3.59
C LEU A 344 -8.58 -0.81 2.93
N ILE A 345 -8.04 -1.75 3.71
CA ILE A 345 -7.23 -2.87 3.23
C ILE A 345 -7.97 -4.15 3.55
N ASP A 346 -8.74 -4.67 2.60
CA ASP A 346 -9.70 -5.75 2.86
C ASP A 346 -9.59 -6.96 1.92
N ASN A 347 -9.71 -8.16 2.48
CA ASN A 347 -9.83 -9.41 1.71
C ASN A 347 -8.70 -9.65 0.68
N ASN A 348 -7.48 -9.19 0.99
CA ASN A 348 -6.31 -9.44 0.14
C ASN A 348 -5.62 -10.75 0.52
N ASN A 349 -4.96 -11.38 -0.45
CA ASN A 349 -4.03 -12.48 -0.25
C ASN A 349 -2.61 -12.01 -0.52
N ILE A 350 -1.81 -11.88 0.54
CA ILE A 350 -0.42 -11.38 0.51
C ILE A 350 0.53 -12.54 0.78
N ASP A 351 1.48 -12.78 -0.14
CA ASP A 351 2.58 -13.74 0.02
C ASP A 351 3.92 -13.09 -0.33
N LEU A 352 4.68 -12.73 0.70
CA LEU A 352 6.01 -12.12 0.61
C LEU A 352 7.07 -13.11 1.06
N LYS A 353 8.09 -13.33 0.22
CA LYS A 353 9.20 -14.25 0.53
C LYS A 353 10.56 -13.65 0.18
N SER A 354 11.48 -13.73 1.14
CA SER A 354 12.91 -13.50 0.94
C SER A 354 13.73 -14.52 1.73
N LYS A 355 14.91 -14.85 1.21
CA LYS A 355 15.92 -15.65 1.93
C LYS A 355 16.90 -14.78 2.72
N SER A 356 16.76 -13.46 2.62
CA SER A 356 17.68 -12.46 3.15
C SER A 356 17.28 -12.02 4.56
N GLY A 357 17.96 -11.00 5.11
CA GLY A 357 17.63 -10.33 6.36
C GLY A 357 18.83 -10.30 7.32
N ASN A 358 19.20 -9.10 7.77
CA ASN A 358 20.36 -8.84 8.60
C ASN A 358 19.93 -8.52 10.05
N LEU A 359 20.67 -9.03 11.04
CA LEU A 359 20.35 -8.79 12.46
C LEU A 359 21.25 -7.75 13.12
N THR A 360 22.42 -7.46 12.55
CA THR A 360 23.55 -6.80 13.23
C THR A 360 23.52 -5.28 13.09
N VAL A 361 22.87 -4.74 12.07
CA VAL A 361 22.71 -3.29 11.87
C VAL A 361 21.28 -2.90 12.24
N ASN A 362 20.94 -2.88 13.54
CA ASN A 362 19.59 -2.55 14.02
C ASN A 362 18.47 -3.31 13.27
N GLY A 363 18.64 -4.60 13.00
CA GLY A 363 17.62 -5.39 12.30
C GLY A 363 17.33 -4.92 10.86
N THR A 364 18.33 -4.39 10.14
CA THR A 364 18.16 -4.05 8.73
C THR A 364 17.83 -5.29 7.90
N GLY A 365 16.94 -5.15 6.93
CA GLY A 365 16.50 -6.30 6.14
C GLY A 365 15.16 -6.87 6.58
N ALA A 366 14.25 -5.98 6.98
CA ALA A 366 12.92 -6.34 7.41
C ALA A 366 11.98 -6.53 6.21
N ALA A 367 11.12 -7.52 6.33
CA ALA A 367 10.00 -7.73 5.42
C ALA A 367 8.69 -7.35 6.11
N TYR A 368 7.81 -6.66 5.40
CA TYR A 368 6.53 -6.18 5.91
C TYR A 368 5.41 -6.59 4.94
N GLY A 369 4.42 -7.31 5.46
CA GLY A 369 3.20 -7.59 4.70
C GLY A 369 2.45 -6.29 4.40
N ILE A 370 2.13 -5.55 5.45
CA ILE A 370 1.52 -4.22 5.37
C ILE A 370 2.32 -3.27 6.26
N GLN A 371 2.73 -2.13 5.71
CA GLN A 371 3.29 -1.01 6.46
C GLN A 371 2.38 0.22 6.37
N LEU A 372 2.21 0.88 7.51
CA LEU A 372 1.55 2.18 7.64
C LEU A 372 2.47 3.16 8.36
N THR A 373 2.62 4.36 7.79
CA THR A 373 3.34 5.47 8.40
C THR A 373 2.43 6.68 8.51
N GLY A 374 2.29 7.17 9.75
CA GLY A 374 1.39 8.27 10.12
C GLY A 374 1.69 9.65 9.53
N PRO A 375 0.89 10.66 9.91
CA PRO A 375 -0.36 10.52 10.64
C PRO A 375 -1.44 9.84 9.79
N HIS A 376 -2.33 9.07 10.43
CA HIS A 376 -3.50 8.49 9.78
C HIS A 376 -4.60 8.17 10.77
N THR A 377 -5.85 8.30 10.33
CA THR A 377 -7.04 7.91 11.08
C THR A 377 -8.02 7.19 10.17
N GLY A 378 -8.94 6.41 10.74
CA GLY A 378 -9.96 5.72 9.94
C GLY A 378 -9.42 4.55 9.10
N VAL A 379 -8.22 4.05 9.38
CA VAL A 379 -7.64 2.92 8.67
C VAL A 379 -8.26 1.61 9.18
N MET A 380 -8.72 0.76 8.26
CA MET A 380 -9.25 -0.57 8.53
C MET A 380 -8.46 -1.62 7.74
N ILE A 381 -7.85 -2.57 8.45
CA ILE A 381 -7.21 -3.75 7.88
C ILE A 381 -8.06 -4.97 8.22
N SER A 382 -8.78 -5.55 7.27
CA SER A 382 -9.71 -6.63 7.54
C SER A 382 -9.67 -7.81 6.59
N ASN A 383 -9.96 -9.01 7.12
CA ASN A 383 -10.17 -10.23 6.33
C ASN A 383 -9.02 -10.62 5.40
N ASN A 384 -7.80 -10.10 5.61
CA ASN A 384 -6.66 -10.41 4.76
C ASN A 384 -6.02 -11.74 5.17
N ASN A 385 -5.48 -12.47 4.19
CA ASN A 385 -4.57 -13.59 4.40
C ASN A 385 -3.14 -13.13 4.11
N ILE A 386 -2.33 -12.98 5.15
CA ILE A 386 -0.98 -12.42 5.09
C ILE A 386 0.03 -13.51 5.44
N THR A 387 0.89 -13.86 4.51
CA THR A 387 2.04 -14.74 4.74
C THR A 387 3.32 -14.01 4.40
N THR A 388 4.22 -13.87 5.38
CA THR A 388 5.55 -13.30 5.16
C THR A 388 6.63 -14.26 5.64
N ILE A 389 7.64 -14.50 4.81
CA ILE A 389 8.79 -15.34 5.14
C ILE A 389 10.06 -14.57 4.84
N ASN A 390 10.91 -14.39 5.85
CA ASN A 390 12.21 -13.74 5.73
C ASN A 390 13.22 -14.44 6.65
N ASN A 391 14.51 -14.43 6.33
CA ASN A 391 15.54 -15.00 7.20
C ASN A 391 16.19 -13.95 8.14
N GLY A 392 15.56 -12.80 8.27
CA GLY A 392 15.84 -11.76 9.25
C GLY A 392 14.54 -11.23 9.89
N PRO A 393 14.52 -9.95 10.29
CA PRO A 393 13.35 -9.33 10.90
C PRO A 393 12.14 -9.40 9.96
N ASN A 394 10.94 -9.59 10.50
CA ASN A 394 9.77 -9.85 9.67
C ASN A 394 8.47 -9.55 10.41
N LEU A 395 7.60 -8.75 9.78
CA LEU A 395 6.32 -8.34 10.36
C LEU A 395 5.18 -8.61 9.39
N GLY A 396 4.06 -9.09 9.93
CA GLY A 396 2.81 -9.19 9.16
C GLY A 396 2.23 -7.81 8.90
N ILE A 397 2.04 -7.04 9.97
CA ILE A 397 1.58 -5.64 9.94
C ILE A 397 2.53 -4.78 10.79
N TYR A 398 2.95 -3.65 10.24
CA TYR A 398 3.71 -2.63 10.95
C TYR A 398 3.03 -1.28 10.81
N SER A 399 2.70 -0.63 11.93
CA SER A 399 2.06 0.69 11.93
C SER A 399 2.82 1.62 12.85
N GLN A 400 3.24 2.78 12.35
CA GLN A 400 4.08 3.73 13.08
C GLN A 400 3.51 5.15 13.14
N ASN A 401 3.66 5.79 14.29
CA ASN A 401 3.22 7.15 14.56
C ASN A 401 4.34 8.21 14.46
N SER A 402 5.48 7.85 13.84
CA SER A 402 6.71 8.66 13.78
C SER A 402 6.55 10.05 13.13
N GLN A 403 5.41 10.32 12.50
CA GLN A 403 5.10 11.57 11.81
C GLN A 403 3.83 12.26 12.35
N GLY A 404 3.21 11.72 13.40
CA GLY A 404 2.01 12.27 14.01
C GLY A 404 1.06 11.18 14.51
N GLN A 405 -0.03 11.61 15.15
CA GLN A 405 -1.00 10.70 15.77
C GLN A 405 -1.60 9.70 14.77
N THR A 406 -1.77 8.45 15.22
CA THR A 406 -2.36 7.40 14.40
C THR A 406 -3.49 6.65 15.10
N SER A 407 -4.46 6.18 14.32
CA SER A 407 -5.55 5.32 14.78
C SER A 407 -5.89 4.26 13.73
N ILE A 408 -5.97 2.99 14.17
CA ILE A 408 -6.23 1.84 13.30
C ILE A 408 -7.23 0.85 13.88
N THR A 409 -7.91 0.12 12.99
CA THR A 409 -8.67 -1.09 13.32
C THR A 409 -8.16 -2.27 12.51
N VAL A 410 -7.78 -3.36 13.18
CA VAL A 410 -7.27 -4.58 12.58
C VAL A 410 -8.18 -5.75 12.95
N LYS A 411 -8.91 -6.30 11.97
CA LYS A 411 -9.99 -7.25 12.22
C LYS A 411 -9.98 -8.49 11.34
N ASN A 412 -10.17 -9.67 11.92
CA ASN A 412 -10.43 -10.92 11.18
C ASN A 412 -9.33 -11.33 10.16
N ASN A 413 -8.10 -10.85 10.32
CA ASN A 413 -7.01 -11.23 9.44
C ASN A 413 -6.44 -12.60 9.84
N LYS A 414 -5.95 -13.35 8.86
CA LYS A 414 -5.10 -14.52 9.06
C LYS A 414 -3.66 -14.13 8.74
N ILE A 415 -2.79 -14.19 9.74
CA ILE A 415 -1.40 -13.71 9.64
C ILE A 415 -0.45 -14.84 9.99
N ASN A 416 0.46 -15.16 9.09
CA ASN A 416 1.53 -16.12 9.28
C ASN A 416 2.88 -15.47 8.99
N VAL A 417 3.70 -15.35 10.02
CA VAL A 417 5.01 -14.69 9.95
C VAL A 417 6.09 -15.68 10.31
N THR A 418 7.04 -15.91 9.40
CA THR A 418 8.25 -16.68 9.68
C THR A 418 9.46 -15.78 9.50
N GLY A 419 10.19 -15.52 10.57
CA GLY A 419 11.33 -14.59 10.59
C GLY A 419 12.48 -15.10 11.44
N ARG A 420 13.59 -14.37 11.44
CA ARG A 420 14.70 -14.57 12.39
C ARG A 420 14.79 -13.35 13.31
N ALA A 421 14.43 -13.53 14.57
CA ALA A 421 14.50 -12.48 15.58
C ALA A 421 15.92 -12.32 16.14
N GLY A 422 16.25 -11.11 16.57
CA GLY A 422 17.50 -10.75 17.26
C GLY A 422 17.29 -10.22 18.67
N PHE A 423 18.38 -9.76 19.29
CA PHE A 423 18.40 -9.22 20.66
C PHE A 423 18.04 -7.74 20.76
N ASN A 424 17.90 -7.06 19.63
CA ASN A 424 17.51 -5.66 19.57
C ASN A 424 16.05 -5.57 19.09
N ASN A 425 15.34 -4.52 19.51
CA ASN A 425 13.92 -4.33 19.22
C ASN A 425 13.63 -4.03 17.74
N TRP A 426 14.65 -3.69 16.94
CA TRP A 426 14.52 -3.52 15.50
C TRP A 426 14.71 -4.84 14.73
N ALA A 427 15.36 -5.82 15.34
CA ALA A 427 15.47 -7.19 14.83
C ALA A 427 14.26 -8.03 15.23
N LEU A 428 13.07 -7.49 15.01
CA LEU A 428 11.79 -7.99 15.49
C LEU A 428 11.17 -8.99 14.52
N VAL A 429 10.55 -10.04 15.08
CA VAL A 429 9.61 -10.89 14.35
C VAL A 429 8.25 -10.83 15.04
N SER A 430 7.22 -10.34 14.38
CA SER A 430 5.90 -10.20 14.99
C SER A 430 4.77 -10.36 13.99
N GLY A 431 3.63 -10.87 14.45
CA GLY A 431 2.42 -10.83 13.64
C GLY A 431 2.00 -9.38 13.37
N MET A 432 2.08 -8.54 14.40
CA MET A 432 1.83 -7.11 14.32
C MET A 432 2.76 -6.34 15.27
N GLU A 433 3.38 -5.26 14.80
CA GLU A 433 4.00 -4.24 15.66
C GLU A 433 3.25 -2.91 15.44
N LEU A 434 2.63 -2.41 16.50
CA LEU A 434 1.71 -1.28 16.48
C LEU A 434 2.25 -0.20 17.40
N GLN A 435 2.72 0.91 16.83
CA GLN A 435 3.12 2.10 17.57
C GLN A 435 1.99 3.15 17.55
N ASP A 436 0.75 2.70 17.38
CA ASP A 436 -0.38 3.61 17.21
C ASP A 436 -0.80 4.29 18.50
N SER A 437 -1.31 5.51 18.37
CA SER A 437 -1.93 6.19 19.51
C SER A 437 -3.20 5.46 19.96
N TYR A 438 -3.95 4.92 18.99
CA TYR A 438 -5.13 4.08 19.24
C TYR A 438 -5.14 2.88 18.30
N ALA A 439 -5.23 1.66 18.83
CA ALA A 439 -5.51 0.48 18.00
C ALA A 439 -6.62 -0.40 18.57
N THR A 440 -7.54 -0.80 17.71
CA THR A 440 -8.49 -1.89 17.98
C THR A 440 -8.06 -3.12 17.19
N VAL A 441 -7.81 -4.24 17.88
CA VAL A 441 -7.33 -5.48 17.27
C VAL A 441 -8.26 -6.62 17.66
N THR A 442 -9.00 -7.19 16.71
CA THR A 442 -10.01 -8.20 17.05
C THR A 442 -10.25 -9.30 16.03
N GLY A 443 -10.56 -10.53 16.48
CA GLY A 443 -10.93 -11.64 15.58
C GLY A 443 -9.79 -12.18 14.72
N ASN A 444 -8.54 -11.72 14.90
CA ASN A 444 -7.42 -12.13 14.06
C ASN A 444 -6.90 -13.51 14.48
N THR A 445 -6.42 -14.29 13.50
CA THR A 445 -5.63 -15.51 13.74
C THR A 445 -4.18 -15.24 13.35
N ILE A 446 -3.26 -15.38 14.31
CA ILE A 446 -1.86 -14.97 14.16
C ILE A 446 -0.97 -16.14 14.55
N ASP A 447 -0.12 -16.59 13.63
CA ASP A 447 0.90 -17.61 13.86
C ASP A 447 2.29 -17.00 13.57
N VAL A 448 3.21 -17.06 14.53
CA VAL A 448 4.55 -16.45 14.42
C VAL A 448 5.63 -17.47 14.72
N THR A 449 6.57 -17.62 13.81
CA THR A 449 7.67 -18.59 13.89
C THR A 449 9.02 -17.90 13.84
N ASN A 450 9.87 -18.14 14.85
CA ASN A 450 11.29 -17.80 14.80
C ASN A 450 12.12 -18.94 14.18
N VAL A 451 12.85 -18.65 13.11
CA VAL A 451 13.80 -19.58 12.48
C VAL A 451 14.98 -19.89 13.42
N ALA A 452 15.40 -18.93 14.26
CA ALA A 452 16.48 -19.15 15.23
C ALA A 452 16.04 -20.01 16.45
N GLY A 453 14.78 -20.44 16.50
CA GLY A 453 14.22 -21.16 17.64
C GLY A 453 13.96 -20.26 18.87
N PRO A 454 13.63 -20.85 20.02
CA PRO A 454 13.18 -20.10 21.19
C PRO A 454 14.34 -19.61 22.09
N TYR A 455 14.46 -18.29 22.28
CA TYR A 455 15.38 -17.69 23.26
C TYR A 455 14.72 -16.49 23.96
N ASN A 456 14.88 -16.38 25.28
CA ASN A 456 14.10 -15.41 26.08
C ASN A 456 14.45 -13.94 25.81
N GLY A 457 15.65 -13.66 25.28
CA GLY A 457 16.07 -12.31 24.88
C GLY A 457 15.77 -11.95 23.43
N TYR A 458 15.12 -12.82 22.65
CA TYR A 458 14.75 -12.47 21.28
C TYR A 458 13.47 -11.63 21.25
N TYR A 459 13.48 -10.61 20.40
CA TYR A 459 12.31 -9.80 20.09
C TYR A 459 11.44 -10.55 19.09
N ILE A 460 10.61 -11.45 19.62
CA ILE A 460 9.57 -12.14 18.86
C ILE A 460 8.27 -12.10 19.64
N PHE A 461 7.16 -11.71 19.00
CA PHE A 461 5.84 -11.64 19.63
C PHE A 461 4.72 -12.00 18.65
N GLY A 462 3.48 -12.15 19.12
CA GLY A 462 2.31 -12.26 18.26
C GLY A 462 1.76 -10.88 17.89
N ILE A 463 1.41 -10.09 18.91
CA ILE A 463 1.02 -8.68 18.80
C ILE A 463 1.93 -7.89 19.73
N SER A 464 2.56 -6.83 19.23
CA SER A 464 3.51 -6.05 20.01
C SER A 464 3.39 -4.54 19.84
N TYR A 465 3.79 -3.85 20.90
CA TYR A 465 4.31 -2.49 20.93
C TYR A 465 5.61 -2.57 21.74
N CYS A 466 6.71 -2.86 21.05
CA CYS A 466 8.04 -3.06 21.65
C CYS A 466 9.09 -2.05 21.19
N GLN A 467 8.76 -1.24 20.18
CA GLN A 467 9.55 -0.12 19.72
C GLN A 467 8.88 1.17 20.24
N PRO A 468 9.24 1.64 21.45
CA PRO A 468 8.56 2.76 22.07
C PRO A 468 8.77 4.04 21.27
N THR A 469 7.69 4.78 21.13
CA THR A 469 7.58 6.08 20.48
C THR A 469 7.01 7.11 21.44
N SER A 470 7.01 8.39 21.06
CA SER A 470 6.38 9.43 21.86
C SER A 470 4.85 9.39 21.75
N GLY A 471 4.19 9.94 22.77
CA GLY A 471 2.73 10.05 22.86
C GLY A 471 2.09 8.99 23.74
N ASP A 472 0.76 9.13 23.91
CA ASP A 472 -0.05 8.14 24.60
C ASP A 472 -0.47 7.02 23.64
N HIS A 473 -0.42 5.78 24.13
CA HIS A 473 -0.72 4.58 23.37
C HIS A 473 -1.80 3.77 24.08
N LYS A 474 -2.96 3.61 23.42
CA LYS A 474 -4.11 2.89 23.95
C LYS A 474 -4.55 1.77 23.00
N PHE A 475 -4.56 0.55 23.51
CA PHE A 475 -4.88 -0.64 22.74
C PHE A 475 -6.11 -1.38 23.28
N ASN A 476 -6.99 -1.80 22.39
CA ASN A 476 -8.09 -2.72 22.69
C ASN A 476 -7.93 -4.01 21.87
N ILE A 477 -7.42 -5.07 22.50
CA ILE A 477 -7.05 -6.34 21.87
C ILE A 477 -7.98 -7.44 22.40
N THR A 478 -8.91 -7.90 21.56
CA THR A 478 -9.96 -8.85 22.00
C THR A 478 -10.29 -9.92 20.97
N ASN A 479 -10.68 -11.11 21.41
CA ASN A 479 -11.16 -12.19 20.54
C ASN A 479 -10.16 -12.62 19.45
N ASN A 480 -8.86 -12.48 19.68
CA ASN A 480 -7.83 -12.96 18.75
C ASN A 480 -7.36 -14.36 19.14
N THR A 481 -6.93 -15.15 18.16
CA THR A 481 -6.17 -16.39 18.36
C THR A 481 -4.71 -16.14 18.00
N VAL A 482 -3.80 -16.20 18.96
CA VAL A 482 -2.38 -15.86 18.78
C VAL A 482 -1.50 -17.00 19.23
N ARG A 483 -0.69 -17.53 18.31
CA ARG A 483 0.30 -18.58 18.55
C ARG A 483 1.71 -18.07 18.25
N ALA A 484 2.48 -17.84 19.29
CA ALA A 484 3.87 -17.44 19.22
C ALA A 484 4.75 -18.41 20.05
N PRO A 485 4.89 -19.68 19.62
CA PRO A 485 5.51 -20.74 20.44
C PRO A 485 7.00 -20.51 20.75
N HIS A 486 7.67 -19.59 20.05
CA HIS A 486 9.07 -19.25 20.32
C HIS A 486 9.22 -17.96 21.14
N SER A 487 8.13 -17.30 21.50
CA SER A 487 8.11 -16.04 22.25
C SER A 487 7.92 -16.24 23.75
N PRO A 488 8.50 -15.39 24.62
CA PRO A 488 8.08 -15.32 26.02
C PRO A 488 6.63 -14.85 26.21
N PHE A 489 6.08 -14.05 25.28
CA PHE A 489 4.75 -13.46 25.38
C PHE A 489 4.02 -13.46 24.03
N ALA A 490 2.76 -13.91 24.01
CA ALA A 490 1.93 -13.77 22.82
C ALA A 490 1.60 -12.30 22.53
N VAL A 491 1.40 -11.50 23.59
CA VAL A 491 1.14 -10.07 23.53
C VAL A 491 2.15 -9.30 24.39
N TYR A 492 2.85 -8.33 23.80
CA TYR A 492 3.84 -7.49 24.50
C TYR A 492 3.54 -6.00 24.28
N LEU A 493 3.16 -5.28 25.33
CA LEU A 493 2.81 -3.86 25.27
C LEU A 493 3.63 -3.06 26.27
N ASN A 494 4.54 -2.21 25.79
CA ASN A 494 5.39 -1.41 26.67
C ASN A 494 4.79 -0.01 26.92
N ASN A 495 4.66 0.42 28.17
CA ASN A 495 4.27 1.77 28.57
C ASN A 495 2.97 2.28 27.92
N VAL A 496 1.93 1.46 27.97
CA VAL A 496 0.61 1.78 27.39
C VAL A 496 -0.35 2.28 28.47
N THR A 497 -1.37 3.03 28.07
CA THR A 497 -2.35 3.62 28.99
C THR A 497 -3.76 3.14 28.66
N ASN A 498 -4.56 2.89 29.69
CA ASN A 498 -5.99 2.52 29.57
C ASN A 498 -6.26 1.42 28.54
N SER A 499 -5.33 0.47 28.42
CA SER A 499 -5.36 -0.58 27.41
C SER A 499 -6.04 -1.83 27.93
N ASN A 500 -6.71 -2.57 27.06
CA ASN A 500 -7.45 -3.78 27.38
C ASN A 500 -6.97 -4.95 26.51
N VAL A 501 -6.57 -6.05 27.15
CA VAL A 501 -6.21 -7.32 26.49
C VAL A 501 -7.06 -8.44 27.11
N SER A 502 -8.16 -8.81 26.46
CA SER A 502 -9.11 -9.76 27.03
C SER A 502 -9.81 -10.64 26.01
N TYR A 503 -10.28 -11.81 26.44
CA TYR A 503 -11.01 -12.76 25.59
C TYR A 503 -10.21 -13.29 24.39
N ASN A 504 -8.88 -13.30 24.47
CA ASN A 504 -8.02 -13.88 23.44
C ASN A 504 -7.64 -15.33 23.78
N VAL A 505 -7.38 -16.14 22.75
CA VAL A 505 -6.73 -17.45 22.87
C VAL A 505 -5.24 -17.24 22.63
N LEU A 506 -4.42 -17.36 23.68
CA LEU A 506 -3.02 -16.94 23.66
C LEU A 506 -2.09 -18.11 23.99
N THR A 507 -1.15 -18.39 23.09
CA THR A 507 -0.11 -19.42 23.28
C THR A 507 1.26 -18.83 23.03
N ALA A 508 2.13 -18.91 24.05
CA ALA A 508 3.55 -18.54 23.98
C ALA A 508 4.42 -19.74 24.41
N LYS A 509 5.75 -19.58 24.39
CA LYS A 509 6.72 -20.66 24.66
C LYS A 509 6.48 -21.41 25.97
N GLN A 510 6.14 -20.68 27.04
CA GLN A 510 5.99 -21.22 28.40
C GLN A 510 4.74 -20.70 29.12
N SER A 511 3.89 -19.95 28.42
CA SER A 511 2.75 -19.26 29.02
C SER A 511 1.53 -19.29 28.09
N HIS A 512 0.35 -19.28 28.70
CA HIS A 512 -0.95 -19.31 28.03
C HIS A 512 -1.89 -18.28 28.68
N GLY A 513 -2.96 -17.91 27.99
CA GLY A 513 -3.96 -16.97 28.48
C GLY A 513 -3.35 -15.69 29.06
N ASN A 514 -3.81 -15.26 30.23
CA ASN A 514 -3.34 -14.02 30.88
C ASN A 514 -1.82 -14.00 31.20
N ASN A 515 -1.19 -15.17 31.33
CA ASN A 515 0.26 -15.28 31.59
C ASN A 515 1.09 -15.05 30.33
N ALA A 516 0.48 -15.17 29.14
CA ALA A 516 1.11 -14.87 27.86
C ALA A 516 1.08 -13.37 27.50
N VAL A 517 0.61 -12.51 28.40
CA VAL A 517 0.48 -11.06 28.20
C VAL A 517 1.46 -10.32 29.11
N TYR A 518 2.38 -9.59 28.48
CA TYR A 518 3.19 -8.56 29.12
C TYR A 518 2.62 -7.18 28.80
N MET A 519 2.32 -6.39 29.84
CA MET A 519 1.91 -5.00 29.68
C MET A 519 2.46 -4.15 30.83
N THR A 520 2.94 -2.96 30.51
CA THR A 520 3.36 -1.94 31.49
C THR A 520 2.64 -0.61 31.22
N GLY A 521 2.71 0.33 32.17
CA GLY A 521 1.97 1.60 32.14
C GLY A 521 0.78 1.61 33.11
N THR A 522 -0.20 2.48 32.88
CA THR A 522 -1.26 2.79 33.86
C THR A 522 -2.67 2.51 33.33
N GLY A 523 -3.59 2.12 34.22
CA GLY A 523 -5.00 1.90 33.85
C GLY A 523 -5.24 0.68 32.95
N ASN A 524 -4.27 -0.23 32.84
CA ASN A 524 -4.35 -1.37 31.91
C ASN A 524 -5.08 -2.57 32.53
N ASN A 525 -5.87 -3.24 31.70
CA ASN A 525 -6.61 -4.44 32.05
C ASN A 525 -6.16 -5.64 31.20
N LYS A 526 -5.89 -6.76 31.87
CA LYS A 526 -5.80 -8.07 31.23
C LYS A 526 -6.68 -9.08 31.97
N GLY A 527 -7.56 -9.75 31.25
CA GLY A 527 -8.52 -10.67 31.87
C GLY A 527 -9.20 -11.58 30.87
N ASN A 528 -9.66 -12.74 31.32
CA ASN A 528 -10.42 -13.69 30.50
C ASN A 528 -9.72 -14.14 29.20
N ASN A 529 -8.38 -14.13 29.15
CA ASN A 529 -7.64 -14.76 28.07
C ASN A 529 -7.42 -16.25 28.42
N SER A 530 -7.66 -17.13 27.44
CA SER A 530 -7.48 -18.58 27.56
C SER A 530 -6.14 -19.04 27.00
#